data_AF-A0A238KPK2-F1
#
_entry.id   AF-A0A238KPK2-F1
#
_cell.length_a   1.000
_cell.length_b   1.000
_cell.length_c   1.000
_cell.angle_alpha   90.00
_cell.angle_beta   90.00
_cell.angle_gamma   90.00
#
_symmetry.space_group_name_H-M   'P 1'
#
loop_
_entity.id
_entity.type
_entity.pdbx_description
1 polymer ?
#
loop_
_entity_poly.entity_id
_entity_poly.type
_entity_poly.pdbx_seq_one_letter_code
_entity_poly.pdbx_strand_id
1 'polypeptide(L)'
;MSESIQHQGGREGARTIRVWDPLVRLIHWSVVLGILLNAAVTDPEGLLHENVGYAVLGLVLVRLAWGVLGPAPARFSSFPFSPNAAVRHVREIVRGDRLVHLSHNPLGALMVYNIWMTLGVICATGIMMGTTAFFGVGWVEDAHELAFNWLMLSVVLHVLGVLLDQRRTGVALVKAMVSGDKNIPDGWSTK
;
A
#
# COMPACT_ATOMS: atom_id res chain seq x y z
N MET A 1 -24.11 -14.49 -15.65
CA MET A 1 -23.39 -13.58 -16.58
C MET A 1 -21.92 -13.64 -16.19
N SER A 2 -21.15 -14.50 -16.85
CA SER A 2 -19.75 -14.81 -16.51
C SER A 2 -18.86 -13.83 -17.25
N GLU A 3 -18.24 -12.87 -16.55
CA GLU A 3 -17.19 -12.04 -17.15
C GLU A 3 -16.00 -12.94 -17.52
N SER A 4 -15.69 -13.00 -18.80
CA SER A 4 -14.55 -13.71 -19.35
C SER A 4 -13.27 -12.98 -18.96
N ILE A 5 -12.47 -13.61 -18.09
CA ILE A 5 -11.09 -13.17 -17.83
C ILE A 5 -10.32 -13.32 -19.15
N GLN A 6 -10.02 -12.19 -19.81
CA GLN A 6 -9.28 -12.16 -21.06
C GLN A 6 -7.84 -12.63 -20.84
N HIS A 7 -7.48 -13.76 -21.44
CA HIS A 7 -6.14 -14.33 -21.43
C HIS A 7 -5.28 -13.61 -22.48
N GLN A 8 -4.47 -12.63 -22.08
CA GLN A 8 -3.49 -12.00 -22.98
C GLN A 8 -2.10 -12.59 -22.76
N GLY A 9 -1.48 -13.01 -23.86
CA GLY A 9 -0.31 -13.90 -23.94
C GLY A 9 0.86 -13.56 -23.01
N GLY A 10 1.27 -14.56 -22.23
CA GLY A 10 2.55 -14.62 -21.52
C GLY A 10 3.44 -15.70 -22.13
N ARG A 11 4.75 -15.62 -21.85
CA ARG A 11 5.76 -16.65 -22.16
C ARG A 11 5.18 -18.06 -21.94
N GLU A 12 5.47 -19.02 -22.82
CA GLU A 12 5.08 -20.44 -22.64
C GLU A 12 5.39 -20.84 -21.18
N GLY A 13 4.35 -21.06 -20.35
CA GLY A 13 4.52 -21.29 -18.92
C GLY A 13 3.96 -20.25 -17.93
N ALA A 14 3.26 -19.19 -18.35
CA ALA A 14 2.67 -18.21 -17.40
C ALA A 14 1.36 -17.56 -17.89
N ARG A 15 0.42 -17.31 -16.98
CA ARG A 15 -0.85 -16.58 -17.22
C ARG A 15 -0.79 -15.13 -16.72
N THR A 16 -1.22 -14.19 -17.55
CA THR A 16 -1.29 -12.75 -17.22
C THR A 16 -2.69 -12.38 -16.74
N ILE A 17 -2.80 -11.72 -15.58
CA ILE A 17 -4.07 -11.27 -14.99
C ILE A 17 -3.98 -9.78 -14.68
N ARG A 18 -4.95 -8.99 -15.18
CA ARG A 18 -5.13 -7.58 -14.81
C ARG A 18 -5.67 -7.51 -13.38
N VAL A 19 -4.88 -6.94 -12.48
CA VAL A 19 -5.19 -6.88 -11.05
C VAL A 19 -5.35 -5.45 -10.58
N TRP A 20 -4.36 -4.59 -10.86
CA TRP A 20 -4.35 -3.25 -10.27
C TRP A 20 -5.03 -2.24 -11.17
N ASP A 21 -6.13 -1.71 -10.65
CA ASP A 21 -6.86 -0.58 -11.18
C ASP A 21 -5.95 0.66 -11.41
N PRO A 22 -6.07 1.37 -12.55
CA PRO A 22 -5.22 2.52 -12.83
C PRO A 22 -5.23 3.62 -11.76
N LEU A 23 -6.40 3.89 -11.15
CA LEU A 23 -6.52 4.92 -10.12
C LEU A 23 -5.76 4.51 -8.85
N VAL A 24 -5.85 3.23 -8.45
CA VAL A 24 -5.04 2.70 -7.33
C VAL A 24 -3.54 2.87 -7.57
N ARG A 25 -3.07 2.59 -8.79
CA ARG A 25 -1.64 2.75 -9.14
C ARG A 25 -1.20 4.20 -9.11
N LEU A 26 -2.01 5.10 -9.67
CA LEU A 26 -1.75 6.53 -9.65
C LEU A 26 -1.62 7.02 -8.21
N ILE A 27 -2.63 6.75 -7.37
CA ILE A 27 -2.61 7.20 -5.98
C ILE A 27 -1.42 6.63 -5.23
N HIS A 28 -1.10 5.34 -5.39
CA HIS A 28 0.05 4.73 -4.72
C HIS A 28 1.35 5.46 -5.06
N TRP A 29 1.65 5.64 -6.35
CA TRP A 29 2.90 6.29 -6.77
C TRP A 29 2.92 7.78 -6.44
N SER A 30 1.78 8.46 -6.48
CA SER A 30 1.65 9.85 -6.02
C SER A 30 1.89 9.99 -4.52
N VAL A 31 1.39 9.07 -3.69
CA VAL A 31 1.63 9.05 -2.24
C VAL A 31 3.10 8.75 -1.95
N VAL A 32 3.70 7.75 -2.62
CA VAL A 32 5.14 7.45 -2.49
C VAL A 32 5.98 8.69 -2.83
N LEU A 33 5.70 9.32 -3.97
CA LEU A 33 6.41 10.53 -4.39
C LEU A 33 6.19 11.68 -3.40
N GLY A 34 4.94 11.89 -2.95
CA GLY A 34 4.60 12.92 -1.98
C GLY A 34 5.38 12.75 -0.68
N ILE A 35 5.39 11.55 -0.10
CA ILE A 35 6.14 11.26 1.13
C ILE A 35 7.65 11.52 0.94
N LEU A 36 8.24 11.01 -0.16
CA LEU A 36 9.68 11.14 -0.39
C LEU A 36 10.11 12.58 -0.66
N LEU A 37 9.34 13.33 -1.45
CA LEU A 37 9.62 14.74 -1.70
C LEU A 37 9.43 15.59 -0.43
N ASN A 38 8.37 15.31 0.34
CA ASN A 38 8.14 16.01 1.60
C ASN A 38 9.31 15.80 2.56
N ALA A 39 9.78 14.56 2.70
CA ALA A 39 10.88 14.20 3.57
C ALA A 39 12.25 14.75 3.12
N ALA A 40 12.51 14.79 1.81
CA ALA A 40 13.86 15.07 1.29
C ALA A 40 14.08 16.51 0.81
N VAL A 41 13.00 17.24 0.49
CA VAL A 41 13.09 18.53 -0.23
C VAL A 41 12.47 19.68 0.55
N THR A 42 11.48 19.41 1.39
CA THR A 42 10.74 20.47 2.08
C THR A 42 11.32 20.78 3.45
N ASP A 43 11.15 22.03 3.89
CA ASP A 43 11.39 22.45 5.27
C ASP A 43 10.18 22.03 6.12
N PRO A 44 10.35 21.27 7.23
CA PRO A 44 9.25 20.83 8.08
C PRO A 44 8.32 21.96 8.58
N GLU A 45 8.85 23.16 8.78
CA GLU A 45 8.06 24.33 9.21
C GLU A 45 7.53 25.17 8.04
N GLY A 46 7.87 24.80 6.80
CA GLY A 46 7.57 25.55 5.60
C GLY A 46 6.21 25.25 4.98
N LEU A 47 5.62 26.27 4.33
CA LEU A 47 4.33 26.14 3.61
C LEU A 47 4.33 25.04 2.53
N LEU A 48 5.50 24.74 1.94
CA LEU A 48 5.59 23.67 0.95
C LEU A 48 5.35 22.30 1.59
N HIS A 49 5.87 22.07 2.81
CA HIS A 49 5.65 20.84 3.55
C HIS A 49 4.17 20.63 3.84
N GLU A 50 3.52 21.68 4.34
CA GLU A 50 2.10 21.69 4.64
C GLU A 50 1.24 21.39 3.38
N ASN A 51 1.52 22.08 2.27
CA ASN A 51 0.77 21.90 1.02
C ASN A 51 0.93 20.48 0.45
N VAL A 52 2.13 19.90 0.51
CA VAL A 52 2.35 18.51 0.12
C VAL A 52 1.61 17.56 1.06
N GLY A 53 1.61 17.85 2.37
CA GLY A 53 0.82 17.15 3.38
C GLY A 53 -0.69 17.13 3.05
N TYR A 54 -1.28 18.27 2.67
CA TYR A 54 -2.68 18.33 2.24
C TYR A 54 -2.94 17.58 0.94
N ALA A 55 -2.02 17.63 -0.02
CA ALA A 55 -2.13 16.85 -1.25
C ALA A 55 -2.13 15.33 -0.95
N VAL A 56 -1.24 14.87 -0.07
CA VAL A 56 -1.20 13.48 0.40
C VAL A 56 -2.48 13.11 1.15
N LEU A 57 -2.99 13.98 2.02
CA LEU A 57 -4.27 13.76 2.70
C LEU A 57 -5.42 13.60 1.70
N GLY A 58 -5.50 14.45 0.68
CA GLY A 58 -6.50 14.32 -0.38
C GLY A 58 -6.42 12.96 -1.09
N LEU A 59 -5.21 12.52 -1.44
CA LEU A 59 -4.98 11.20 -2.05
C LEU A 59 -5.39 10.04 -1.11
N VAL A 60 -5.07 10.14 0.18
CA VAL A 60 -5.49 9.18 1.21
C VAL A 60 -7.01 9.08 1.23
N LEU A 61 -7.72 10.21 1.33
CA LEU A 61 -9.19 10.24 1.39
C LEU A 61 -9.81 9.62 0.14
N VAL A 62 -9.33 9.99 -1.05
CA VAL A 62 -9.79 9.40 -2.32
C VAL A 62 -9.54 7.89 -2.32
N ARG A 63 -8.37 7.44 -1.85
CA ARG A 63 -8.05 6.01 -1.79
C ARG A 63 -8.94 5.24 -0.82
N LEU A 64 -9.25 5.82 0.35
CA LEU A 64 -10.15 5.21 1.32
C LEU A 64 -11.57 5.08 0.77
N ALA A 65 -12.08 6.12 0.10
CA ALA A 65 -13.37 6.07 -0.59
C ALA A 65 -13.37 5.02 -1.71
N TRP A 66 -12.31 4.97 -2.53
CA TRP A 66 -12.15 3.98 -3.58
C TRP A 66 -11.98 2.55 -3.04
N GLY A 67 -11.50 2.39 -1.80
CA GLY A 67 -11.45 1.12 -1.10
C GLY A 67 -12.82 0.56 -0.70
N VAL A 68 -13.88 1.34 -0.86
CA VAL A 68 -15.26 0.88 -0.69
C VAL A 68 -15.97 0.78 -2.04
N LEU A 69 -15.82 1.79 -2.89
CA LEU A 69 -16.58 1.94 -4.13
C LEU A 69 -15.93 1.31 -5.37
N GLY A 70 -14.59 1.18 -5.37
CA GLY A 70 -13.81 0.79 -6.53
C GLY A 70 -14.00 -0.67 -6.98
N PRO A 71 -13.22 -1.17 -7.94
CA PRO A 71 -13.30 -2.56 -8.41
C PRO A 71 -12.86 -3.55 -7.32
N ALA A 72 -13.27 -4.81 -7.44
CA ALA A 72 -13.04 -5.83 -6.40
C ALA A 72 -11.60 -5.85 -5.86
N PRO A 73 -10.52 -5.89 -6.67
CA PRO A 73 -9.15 -5.93 -6.15
C PRO A 73 -8.74 -4.70 -5.31
N ALA A 74 -9.41 -3.56 -5.51
CA ALA A 74 -9.17 -2.32 -4.78
C ALA A 74 -9.91 -2.23 -3.44
N ARG A 75 -10.98 -3.02 -3.26
CA ARG A 75 -11.87 -2.96 -2.10
C ARG A 75 -11.26 -3.60 -0.86
N PHE A 76 -11.49 -3.02 0.31
CA PHE A 76 -11.05 -3.56 1.60
C PHE A 76 -11.60 -4.97 1.88
N SER A 77 -12.78 -5.30 1.34
CA SER A 77 -13.35 -6.65 1.44
C SER A 77 -12.50 -7.73 0.76
N SER A 78 -11.67 -7.37 -0.22
CA SER A 78 -10.77 -8.31 -0.89
C SER A 78 -9.46 -8.56 -0.14
N PHE A 79 -9.17 -7.75 0.87
CA PHE A 79 -8.01 -7.91 1.76
C PHE A 79 -8.38 -7.48 3.19
N PRO A 80 -9.23 -8.26 3.89
CA PRO A 80 -9.71 -7.90 5.21
C PRO A 80 -8.57 -7.86 6.23
N PHE A 81 -8.68 -6.96 7.22
CA PHE A 81 -7.78 -6.93 8.37
C PHE A 81 -7.95 -8.21 9.20
N SER A 82 -6.95 -9.08 9.18
CA SER A 82 -7.00 -10.34 9.94
C SER A 82 -5.60 -10.77 10.42
N PRO A 83 -5.26 -10.48 11.68
CA PRO A 83 -3.99 -10.93 12.29
C PRO A 83 -3.83 -12.45 12.26
N ASN A 84 -4.92 -13.19 12.52
CA ASN A 84 -4.91 -14.65 12.49
C ASN A 84 -4.60 -15.19 11.08
N ALA A 85 -5.12 -14.56 10.03
CA ALA A 85 -4.79 -14.94 8.65
C ALA A 85 -3.32 -14.64 8.33
N ALA A 86 -2.76 -13.55 8.84
CA ALA A 86 -1.34 -13.23 8.67
C ALA A 86 -0.43 -14.27 9.35
N VAL A 87 -0.70 -14.64 10.60
CA VAL A 87 0.07 -15.69 11.29
C VAL A 87 -0.02 -17.03 10.54
N ARG A 88 -1.23 -17.40 10.07
CA ARG A 88 -1.40 -18.59 9.24
C ARG A 88 -0.61 -18.49 7.94
N HIS A 89 -0.61 -17.33 7.29
CA HIS A 89 0.13 -17.11 6.07
C HIS A 89 1.65 -17.23 6.28
N VAL A 90 2.21 -16.74 7.40
CA VAL A 90 3.63 -16.99 7.75
C VAL A 90 3.91 -18.49 7.83
N ARG A 91 3.00 -19.28 8.45
CA ARG A 91 3.18 -20.74 8.56
C ARG A 91 3.09 -21.44 7.20
N GLU A 92 2.17 -21.03 6.32
CA GLU A 92 2.09 -21.48 4.93
C GLU A 92 3.36 -21.12 4.16
N ILE A 93 3.93 -19.95 4.45
CA ILE A 93 5.19 -19.51 3.88
C ILE A 93 6.32 -20.47 4.24
N VAL A 94 6.48 -20.77 5.53
CA VAL A 94 7.50 -21.70 6.04
C VAL A 94 7.32 -23.12 5.50
N ARG A 95 6.08 -23.55 5.25
CA ARG A 95 5.75 -24.87 4.68
C ARG A 95 5.97 -24.97 3.17
N GLY A 96 6.33 -23.88 2.48
CA GLY A 96 6.63 -23.88 1.05
C GLY A 96 5.39 -23.87 0.14
N ASP A 97 4.25 -23.38 0.63
CA ASP A 97 3.00 -23.34 -0.15
C ASP A 97 3.10 -22.54 -1.46
N ARG A 98 2.44 -22.98 -2.52
CA ARG A 98 2.50 -22.37 -3.87
C ARG A 98 1.23 -21.57 -4.20
N LEU A 99 0.86 -20.68 -3.29
CA LEU A 99 -0.31 -19.81 -3.42
C LEU A 99 0.12 -18.36 -3.74
N VAL A 100 -0.43 -17.80 -4.81
CA VAL A 100 -0.33 -16.36 -5.14
C VAL A 100 -1.62 -15.65 -4.81
N HIS A 101 -1.54 -14.57 -4.03
CA HIS A 101 -2.67 -13.71 -3.77
C HIS A 101 -2.82 -12.66 -4.88
N LEU A 102 -4.02 -12.56 -5.45
CA LEU A 102 -4.33 -11.65 -6.55
C LEU A 102 -4.36 -10.20 -6.08
N SER A 103 -5.04 -9.87 -4.98
CA SER A 103 -4.92 -8.54 -4.35
C SER A 103 -3.70 -8.52 -3.42
N HIS A 104 -3.93 -8.46 -2.10
CA HIS A 104 -2.90 -8.52 -1.08
C HIS A 104 -2.90 -9.87 -0.39
N ASN A 105 -1.71 -10.40 -0.09
CA ASN A 105 -1.60 -11.49 0.86
C ASN A 105 -1.93 -11.01 2.28
N PRO A 106 -2.26 -11.90 3.25
CA PRO A 106 -2.67 -11.49 4.58
C PRO A 106 -1.66 -10.62 5.36
N LEU A 107 -0.34 -10.82 5.18
CA LEU A 107 0.66 -9.93 5.79
C LEU A 107 0.66 -8.55 5.13
N GLY A 108 0.61 -8.53 3.79
CA GLY A 108 0.51 -7.32 3.00
C GLY A 108 -0.73 -6.51 3.34
N ALA A 109 -1.87 -7.18 3.60
CA ALA A 109 -3.08 -6.52 4.07
C ALA A 109 -2.84 -5.76 5.38
N LEU A 110 -2.27 -6.40 6.41
CA LEU A 110 -1.94 -5.74 7.67
C LEU A 110 -1.01 -4.53 7.47
N MET A 111 -0.01 -4.67 6.62
CA MET A 111 0.92 -3.57 6.31
C MET A 111 0.20 -2.40 5.64
N VAL A 112 -0.74 -2.65 4.73
CA VAL A 112 -1.56 -1.61 4.12
C VAL A 112 -2.37 -0.85 5.16
N TYR A 113 -3.05 -1.54 6.08
CA TYR A 113 -3.77 -0.86 7.18
C TYR A 113 -2.84 -0.07 8.09
N ASN A 114 -1.67 -0.62 8.44
CA ASN A 114 -0.67 0.08 9.23
C ASN A 114 -0.22 1.39 8.57
N ILE A 115 0.12 1.37 7.28
CA ILE A 115 0.55 2.55 6.54
C ILE A 115 -0.56 3.59 6.44
N TRP A 116 -1.80 3.19 6.12
CA TRP A 116 -2.92 4.14 6.03
C TRP A 116 -3.26 4.77 7.39
N MET A 117 -3.25 3.99 8.47
CA MET A 117 -3.48 4.54 9.81
C MET A 117 -2.36 5.51 10.21
N THR A 118 -1.11 5.17 9.92
CA THR A 118 0.05 6.03 10.22
C THR A 118 -0.02 7.34 9.43
N LEU A 119 -0.34 7.29 8.14
CA LEU A 119 -0.58 8.49 7.33
C LEU A 119 -1.74 9.33 7.88
N GLY A 120 -2.81 8.69 8.35
CA GLY A 120 -3.91 9.37 9.03
C GLY A 120 -3.45 10.13 10.28
N VAL A 121 -2.59 9.53 11.11
CA VAL A 121 -2.00 10.18 12.29
C VAL A 121 -1.12 11.37 11.89
N ILE A 122 -0.24 11.19 10.90
CA ILE A 122 0.64 12.25 10.39
C ILE A 122 -0.19 13.43 9.88
N CYS A 123 -1.21 13.18 9.05
CA CYS A 123 -2.06 14.26 8.53
C CYS A 123 -2.87 14.95 9.65
N ALA A 124 -3.39 14.18 10.62
CA ALA A 124 -4.17 14.74 11.72
C ALA A 124 -3.30 15.64 12.63
N THR A 125 -2.14 15.14 13.04
CA THR A 125 -1.17 15.91 13.84
C THR A 125 -0.62 17.12 13.09
N GLY A 126 -0.36 16.98 11.78
CA GLY A 126 0.06 18.09 10.91
C GLY A 126 -0.98 19.22 10.87
N ILE A 127 -2.26 18.88 10.68
CA ILE A 127 -3.36 19.86 10.76
C ILE A 127 -3.41 20.51 12.14
N MET A 128 -3.32 19.71 13.21
CA MET A 128 -3.39 20.22 14.58
C MET A 128 -2.31 21.28 14.84
N MET A 129 -1.06 21.04 14.45
CA MET A 129 0.04 22.01 14.64
C MET A 129 -0.21 23.36 13.95
N GLY A 130 -0.98 23.38 12.85
CA GLY A 130 -1.41 24.60 12.17
C GLY A 130 -2.59 25.34 12.82
N THR A 131 -3.25 24.75 13.82
CA THR A 131 -4.39 25.36 14.51
C THR A 131 -3.97 26.18 15.73
N THR A 132 -4.71 27.25 16.03
CA THR A 132 -4.46 28.09 17.23
C THR A 132 -4.57 27.32 18.56
N ALA A 133 -5.34 26.23 18.60
CA ALA A 133 -5.54 25.43 19.81
C ALA A 133 -4.34 24.52 20.14
N PHE A 134 -3.55 24.13 19.14
CA PHE A 134 -2.44 23.18 19.29
C PHE A 134 -1.10 23.72 18.79
N PHE A 135 -1.06 24.99 18.39
CA PHE A 135 0.18 25.67 18.00
C PHE A 135 1.20 25.65 19.15
N GLY A 136 2.39 25.12 18.87
CA GLY A 136 3.49 24.99 19.86
C GLY A 136 3.27 23.92 20.93
N VAL A 137 2.29 23.02 20.76
CA VAL A 137 2.03 21.92 21.70
C VAL A 137 2.96 20.74 21.41
N GLY A 138 3.99 20.56 22.23
CA GLY A 138 5.08 19.60 21.98
C GLY A 138 4.64 18.16 21.73
N TRP A 139 3.61 17.64 22.42
CA TRP A 139 3.19 16.24 22.20
C TRP A 139 2.63 16.01 20.78
N VAL A 140 2.08 17.04 20.14
CA VAL A 140 1.53 16.94 18.78
C VAL A 140 2.67 16.84 17.76
N GLU A 141 3.72 17.64 17.97
CA GLU A 141 4.96 17.59 17.21
C GLU A 141 5.67 16.25 17.39
N ASP A 142 5.88 15.81 18.63
CA ASP A 142 6.47 14.50 18.95
C ASP A 142 5.69 13.35 18.29
N ALA A 143 4.35 13.42 18.32
CA ALA A 143 3.50 12.42 17.69
C ALA A 143 3.63 12.42 16.16
N HIS A 144 3.74 13.61 15.54
CA HIS A 144 3.96 13.75 14.10
C HIS A 144 5.30 13.14 13.69
N GLU A 145 6.38 13.50 14.39
CA GLU A 145 7.73 12.99 14.12
C GLU A 145 7.83 11.48 14.36
N LEU A 146 7.27 10.99 15.47
CA LEU A 146 7.25 9.57 15.78
C LEU A 146 6.48 8.78 14.71
N ALA A 147 5.32 9.28 14.29
CA ALA A 147 4.52 8.64 13.25
C ALA A 147 5.26 8.66 11.90
N PHE A 148 5.97 9.73 11.57
CA PHE A 148 6.80 9.81 10.38
C PHE A 148 7.96 8.78 10.42
N ASN A 149 8.68 8.69 11.53
CA ASN A 149 9.75 7.69 11.71
C ASN A 149 9.21 6.26 11.60
N TRP A 150 8.03 6.00 12.19
CA TRP A 150 7.33 4.72 12.06
C TRP A 150 6.90 4.43 10.62
N LEU A 151 6.42 5.44 9.89
CA LEU A 151 6.07 5.33 8.47
C LEU A 151 7.29 4.93 7.65
N MET A 152 8.45 5.58 7.86
CA MET A 152 9.67 5.27 7.12
C MET A 152 10.16 3.84 7.38
N LEU A 153 10.15 3.39 8.63
CA LEU A 153 10.42 1.99 8.96
C LEU A 153 9.43 1.04 8.28
N SER A 154 8.13 1.38 8.32
CA SER A 154 7.07 0.59 7.70
C SER A 154 7.23 0.49 6.18
N VAL A 155 7.65 1.56 5.51
CA VAL A 155 7.95 1.57 4.07
C VAL A 155 9.11 0.64 3.76
N VAL A 156 10.21 0.67 4.54
CA VAL A 156 11.33 -0.26 4.36
C VAL A 156 10.86 -1.71 4.50
N LEU A 157 10.13 -2.02 5.58
CA LEU A 157 9.59 -3.37 5.81
C LEU A 157 8.61 -3.80 4.72
N HIS A 158 7.79 -2.87 4.21
CA HIS A 158 6.87 -3.11 3.10
C HIS A 158 7.64 -3.51 1.83
N VAL A 159 8.65 -2.72 1.43
CA VAL A 159 9.46 -3.03 0.24
C VAL A 159 10.19 -4.38 0.42
N LEU A 160 10.76 -4.64 1.59
CA LEU A 160 11.38 -5.94 1.87
C LEU A 160 10.38 -7.09 1.74
N GLY A 161 9.18 -6.94 2.29
CA GLY A 161 8.10 -7.92 2.15
C GLY A 161 7.72 -8.18 0.70
N VAL A 162 7.58 -7.12 -0.12
CA VAL A 162 7.31 -7.23 -1.56
C VAL A 162 8.43 -7.96 -2.29
N LEU A 163 9.69 -7.65 -1.98
CA LEU A 163 10.85 -8.31 -2.61
C LEU A 163 10.95 -9.78 -2.21
N LEU A 164 10.65 -10.12 -0.96
CA LEU A 164 10.63 -11.50 -0.47
C LEU A 164 9.50 -12.30 -1.14
N ASP A 165 8.30 -11.74 -1.24
CA ASP A 165 7.16 -12.40 -1.89
C ASP A 165 7.40 -12.56 -3.40
N GLN A 166 7.98 -11.55 -4.05
CA GLN A 166 8.40 -11.62 -5.45
C GLN A 166 9.45 -12.72 -5.68
N ARG A 167 10.47 -12.84 -4.81
CA ARG A 167 11.49 -13.89 -4.91
C ARG A 167 10.91 -15.28 -4.69
N ARG A 168 9.99 -15.42 -3.71
CA ARG A 168 9.32 -16.68 -3.39
C ARG A 168 8.42 -17.15 -4.53
N THR A 169 7.58 -16.25 -5.06
CA THR A 169 6.53 -16.59 -6.02
C THR A 169 6.98 -16.49 -7.47
N GLY A 170 8.09 -15.79 -7.74
CA GLY A 170 8.53 -15.46 -9.10
C GLY A 170 7.66 -14.40 -9.79
N VAL A 171 6.62 -13.88 -9.11
CA VAL A 171 5.71 -12.88 -9.66
C VAL A 171 6.32 -11.50 -9.48
N ALA A 172 6.52 -10.77 -10.57
CA ALA A 172 7.10 -9.42 -10.56
C ALA A 172 6.12 -8.38 -9.98
N LEU A 173 5.97 -8.34 -8.65
CA LEU A 173 5.01 -7.49 -7.93
C LEU A 173 5.24 -6.00 -8.15
N VAL A 174 6.49 -5.55 -8.16
CA VAL A 174 6.82 -4.13 -8.41
C VAL A 174 6.38 -3.73 -9.82
N LYS A 175 6.70 -4.57 -10.82
CA LYS A 175 6.28 -4.36 -12.20
C LYS A 175 4.76 -4.38 -12.32
N ALA A 176 4.09 -5.30 -11.63
CA ALA A 176 2.63 -5.37 -11.61
C ALA A 176 2.01 -4.09 -11.05
N MET A 177 2.64 -3.44 -10.08
CA MET A 177 2.15 -2.16 -9.55
C MET A 177 2.32 -0.97 -10.52
N VAL A 178 3.17 -1.12 -11.54
CA VAL A 178 3.32 -0.13 -12.61
C VAL A 178 2.39 -0.45 -13.79
N SER A 179 2.41 -1.69 -14.28
CA SER A 179 1.63 -2.11 -15.46
C SER A 179 0.16 -2.37 -15.15
N GLY A 180 -0.15 -2.78 -13.92
CA GLY A 180 -1.45 -3.31 -13.51
C GLY A 180 -1.61 -4.82 -13.67
N ASP A 181 -0.64 -5.47 -14.32
CA ASP A 181 -0.73 -6.88 -14.74
C ASP A 181 0.20 -7.76 -13.91
N LYS A 182 -0.35 -8.83 -13.31
CA LYS A 182 0.43 -9.88 -12.64
C LYS A 182 0.63 -11.05 -13.60
N ASN A 183 1.89 -11.45 -13.78
CA ASN A 183 2.25 -12.65 -14.53
C ASN A 183 2.45 -13.79 -13.55
N ILE A 184 1.54 -14.76 -13.56
CA ILE A 184 1.51 -15.90 -12.65
C ILE A 184 2.18 -17.09 -13.35
N PRO A 185 3.25 -17.67 -12.79
CA PRO A 185 3.87 -18.87 -13.36
C PRO A 185 2.92 -20.07 -13.31
N ASP A 186 3.05 -20.98 -14.28
CA ASP A 186 2.25 -22.20 -14.32
C ASP A 186 2.52 -23.10 -13.10
N GLY A 187 1.49 -23.83 -12.69
CA GLY A 187 1.52 -24.65 -11.47
C GLY A 187 1.33 -23.88 -10.15
N TRP A 188 1.14 -22.56 -10.19
CA TRP A 188 0.74 -21.77 -9.03
C TRP A 188 -0.78 -21.63 -8.90
N SER A 189 -1.27 -21.83 -7.68
CA SER A 189 -2.67 -21.55 -7.34
C SER A 189 -2.85 -20.06 -7.08
N THR A 190 -4.02 -19.51 -7.42
CA THR A 190 -4.35 -18.09 -7.19
C THR A 190 -5.54 -17.95 -6.25
N LYS A 191 -5.52 -16.93 -5.40
CA LYS A 191 -6.61 -16.58 -4.47
C LYS A 191 -6.85 -15.08 -4.39
#